data_AF-A0A0C3LCC8-F1
#
_entry.id   AF-A0A0C3LCC8-F1
#
_cell.length_a   1.000
_cell.length_b   1.000
_cell.length_c   1.000
_cell.angle_alpha   90.00
_cell.angle_beta   90.00
_cell.angle_gamma   90.00
#
_symmetry.space_group_name_H-M   'P 1'
#
loop_
_entity.id
_entity.type
_entity.pdbx_description
1 polymer ?
#
loop_
_entity_poly.entity_id
_entity_poly.type
_entity_poly.pdbx_seq_one_letter_code
_entity_poly.pdbx_strand_id
1 'polypeptide(L)'
;MIGEGRLALSTPDAFPSFPYDPPYGIQLDLMRHLYASIEARKVAILESPTGTGKTLSLLCGAMTWLKDEQARSKKGQLAALEESLKGDGNEPAWVLKQSLELHRRELEAAEEALQERLEAARRKEEALRRKEKGHKITHKSASDDEDDDVFLPDGGPTAQSDDDYRHLSADVRELLRKYEARDKPAPIEIVDDEPSCTKIFYASRTHTQLSQTISELRKTPFKANTRTVPLGSRKNLCINQELRSKGGDLDESCRELMSGMTVPR
;
A
#
# COMPACT_ATOMS: atom_id res chain seq x y z
N MET A 1 -21.51 8.38 33.58
CA MET A 1 -22.48 8.29 32.46
C MET A 1 -21.70 8.65 31.21
N ILE A 2 -21.30 7.65 30.41
CA ILE A 2 -20.49 7.83 29.20
C ILE A 2 -21.46 7.72 28.02
N GLY A 3 -21.47 8.77 27.20
CA GLY A 3 -22.49 9.05 26.18
C GLY A 3 -22.89 7.88 25.29
N GLU A 4 -24.20 7.70 25.22
CA GLU A 4 -24.94 6.93 24.22
C GLU A 4 -24.68 7.53 22.83
N GLY A 5 -24.44 6.68 21.83
CA GLY A 5 -24.30 7.09 20.42
C GLY A 5 -23.14 6.49 19.63
N ARG A 6 -22.30 5.62 20.22
CA ARG A 6 -21.32 4.86 19.42
C ARG A 6 -22.00 3.64 18.82
N LEU A 7 -22.01 3.54 17.49
CA LEU A 7 -22.35 2.33 16.74
C LEU A 7 -21.42 1.18 17.18
N ALA A 8 -21.74 0.48 18.26
CA ALA A 8 -20.91 -0.61 18.78
C ALA A 8 -20.95 -1.79 17.80
N LEU A 9 -19.78 -2.34 17.47
CA LEU A 9 -19.70 -3.53 16.64
C LEU A 9 -20.03 -4.76 17.48
N SER A 10 -21.01 -5.56 17.06
CA SER A 10 -21.27 -6.85 17.69
C SER A 10 -20.15 -7.83 17.36
N THR A 11 -19.74 -8.64 18.33
CA THR A 11 -18.72 -9.66 18.08
C THR A 11 -19.31 -10.72 17.15
N PRO A 12 -18.69 -11.00 15.99
CA PRO A 12 -19.22 -11.98 15.04
C PRO A 12 -19.03 -13.40 15.55
N ASP A 13 -20.05 -14.25 15.34
CA ASP A 13 -20.00 -15.67 15.69
C ASP A 13 -19.17 -16.49 14.70
N ALA A 14 -19.03 -16.02 13.46
CA ALA A 14 -18.30 -16.69 12.39
C ALA A 14 -17.30 -15.74 11.73
N PHE A 15 -16.15 -16.31 11.31
CA PHE A 15 -15.09 -15.59 10.62
C PHE A 15 -14.91 -16.17 9.21
N PRO A 16 -15.73 -15.74 8.22
CA PRO A 16 -15.69 -16.28 6.86
C PRO A 16 -14.38 -15.95 6.12
N SER A 17 -13.60 -15.00 6.65
CA SER A 17 -12.27 -14.67 6.12
C SER A 17 -11.17 -15.63 6.57
N PHE A 18 -11.51 -16.64 7.37
CA PHE A 18 -10.57 -17.68 7.78
C PHE A 18 -10.36 -18.67 6.62
N PRO A 19 -9.12 -18.99 6.21
CA PRO A 19 -8.86 -19.82 5.04
C PRO A 19 -9.29 -21.29 5.13
N TYR A 20 -9.59 -21.80 6.33
CA TYR A 20 -9.93 -23.21 6.56
C TYR A 20 -11.34 -23.34 7.13
N ASP A 21 -12.16 -24.21 6.55
CA ASP A 21 -13.55 -24.40 6.96
C ASP A 21 -13.79 -25.86 7.40
N PRO A 22 -14.28 -26.11 8.63
CA PRO A 22 -14.49 -25.15 9.73
C PRO A 22 -13.20 -24.82 10.50
N PRO A 23 -13.06 -23.60 11.06
CA PRO A 23 -12.00 -23.28 12.01
C PRO A 23 -12.14 -24.09 13.31
N TYR A 24 -11.03 -24.39 13.97
CA TYR A 24 -11.06 -25.09 15.25
C TYR A 24 -11.73 -24.21 16.33
N GLY A 25 -12.43 -24.84 17.29
CA GLY A 25 -13.11 -24.11 18.38
C GLY A 25 -12.18 -23.14 19.12
N ILE A 26 -10.95 -23.57 19.45
CA ILE A 26 -9.95 -22.71 20.11
C ILE A 26 -9.55 -21.48 19.27
N GLN A 27 -9.57 -21.61 17.94
CA GLN A 27 -9.28 -20.49 17.03
C GLN A 27 -10.45 -19.50 17.00
N LEU A 28 -11.68 -20.01 16.97
CA LEU A 28 -12.89 -19.18 17.06
C LEU A 28 -12.92 -18.40 18.38
N ASP A 29 -12.64 -19.06 19.50
CA ASP A 29 -12.64 -18.43 20.82
C ASP A 29 -11.57 -17.33 20.91
N LEU A 30 -10.37 -17.59 20.38
CA LEU A 30 -9.30 -16.60 20.30
C LEU A 30 -9.72 -15.38 19.44
N MET A 31 -10.33 -15.61 18.28
CA MET A 31 -10.77 -14.55 17.37
C MET A 31 -11.90 -13.71 17.98
N ARG A 32 -12.89 -14.34 18.63
CA ARG A 32 -13.99 -13.65 19.33
C ARG A 32 -13.48 -12.80 20.49
N HIS A 33 -12.61 -13.36 21.35
CA HIS A 33 -12.03 -12.62 22.46
C HIS A 33 -11.18 -11.43 21.98
N LEU A 34 -10.39 -11.63 20.92
CA LEU A 34 -9.60 -10.57 20.30
C LEU A 34 -10.52 -9.44 19.80
N TYR A 35 -11.54 -9.78 19.00
CA TYR A 35 -12.48 -8.81 18.43
C TYR A 35 -13.19 -7.99 19.52
N ALA A 36 -13.77 -8.67 20.52
CA ALA A 36 -14.46 -8.03 21.63
C ALA A 36 -13.53 -7.11 22.45
N SER A 37 -12.28 -7.52 22.62
CA SER A 37 -11.28 -6.72 23.36
C SER A 37 -10.87 -5.45 22.60
N ILE A 38 -10.69 -5.55 21.28
CA ILE A 38 -10.37 -4.40 20.43
C ILE A 38 -11.54 -3.41 20.45
N GLU A 39 -12.77 -3.90 20.27
CA GLU A 39 -13.98 -3.06 20.28
C GLU A 39 -14.18 -2.36 21.64
N ALA A 40 -13.92 -3.07 22.75
CA ALA A 40 -13.97 -2.50 24.08
C ALA A 40 -12.77 -1.56 24.39
N ARG A 41 -11.81 -1.40 23.47
CA ARG A 41 -10.56 -0.64 23.65
C ARG A 41 -9.75 -1.09 24.87
N LYS A 42 -9.71 -2.39 25.13
CA LYS A 42 -9.02 -3.01 26.28
C LYS A 42 -7.71 -3.65 25.88
N VAL A 43 -6.81 -3.79 26.85
CA VAL A 43 -5.63 -4.65 26.72
C VAL A 43 -6.06 -6.09 26.99
N ALA A 44 -5.75 -7.00 26.06
CA ALA A 44 -6.02 -8.43 26.19
C ALA A 44 -4.71 -9.22 26.27
N ILE A 45 -4.64 -10.15 27.22
CA ILE A 45 -3.55 -11.11 27.36
C ILE A 45 -4.11 -12.47 26.95
N LEU A 46 -3.60 -13.01 25.83
CA LEU A 46 -4.13 -14.21 25.20
C LEU A 46 -3.05 -15.30 25.16
N GLU A 47 -3.34 -16.42 25.81
CA GLU A 47 -2.53 -17.63 25.73
C GLU A 47 -3.12 -18.59 24.68
N SER A 48 -2.24 -19.20 23.88
CA SER A 48 -2.63 -20.15 22.83
C SER A 48 -1.51 -21.18 22.68
N PRO A 49 -1.81 -22.49 22.71
CA PRO A 49 -0.81 -23.54 22.52
C PRO A 49 -0.12 -23.44 21.16
N THR A 50 1.16 -23.82 21.11
CA THR A 50 1.93 -23.85 19.87
C THR A 50 1.30 -24.81 18.85
N GLY A 51 1.31 -24.44 17.57
CA GLY A 51 0.77 -25.29 16.49
C GLY A 51 -0.73 -25.11 16.21
N THR A 52 -1.45 -24.30 16.99
CA THR A 52 -2.90 -24.08 16.81
C THR A 52 -3.26 -22.98 15.81
N GLY A 53 -2.29 -22.48 15.02
CA GLY A 53 -2.54 -21.43 14.05
C GLY A 53 -2.72 -20.02 14.65
N LYS A 54 -2.17 -19.76 15.85
CA LYS A 54 -2.22 -18.45 16.54
C LYS A 54 -2.04 -17.25 15.61
N THR A 55 -1.03 -17.27 14.75
CA THR A 55 -0.74 -16.17 13.83
C THR A 55 -1.90 -15.92 12.86
N LEU A 56 -2.44 -16.98 12.26
CA LEU A 56 -3.53 -16.87 11.30
C LEU A 56 -4.82 -16.39 11.98
N SER A 57 -5.13 -16.94 13.16
CA SER A 57 -6.29 -16.51 13.96
C SER A 57 -6.17 -15.04 14.40
N LEU A 58 -5.00 -14.60 14.86
CA LEU A 58 -4.77 -13.19 15.20
C LEU A 58 -4.96 -12.27 13.99
N LEU A 59 -4.40 -12.65 12.83
CA LEU A 59 -4.54 -11.87 11.59
C LEU A 59 -6.00 -11.82 11.14
N CYS A 60 -6.70 -12.96 11.07
CA CYS A 60 -8.09 -12.99 10.65
C CYS A 60 -8.99 -12.17 11.59
N GLY A 61 -8.87 -12.36 12.91
CA GLY A 61 -9.67 -11.60 13.88
C GLY A 61 -9.42 -10.10 13.82
N ALA A 62 -8.15 -9.67 13.76
CA ALA A 62 -7.81 -8.25 13.70
C ALA A 62 -8.19 -7.60 12.36
N MET A 63 -8.01 -8.31 11.24
CA MET A 63 -8.37 -7.80 9.91
C MET A 63 -9.89 -7.74 9.70
N THR A 64 -10.64 -8.70 10.24
CA THR A 64 -12.10 -8.64 10.24
C THR A 64 -12.59 -7.41 11.02
N TRP A 65 -12.07 -7.18 12.23
CA TRP A 65 -12.41 -5.97 12.99
C TRP A 65 -12.04 -4.69 12.24
N LEU A 66 -10.86 -4.65 11.60
CA LEU A 66 -10.43 -3.47 10.84
C LEU A 66 -11.37 -3.19 9.65
N LYS A 67 -11.82 -4.22 8.94
CA LYS A 67 -12.78 -4.09 7.85
C LYS A 67 -14.12 -3.53 8.35
N ASP A 68 -14.59 -4.05 9.48
CA ASP A 68 -15.84 -3.60 10.10
C ASP A 68 -15.72 -2.15 10.61
N GLU A 69 -14.56 -1.79 11.16
CA GLU A 69 -14.26 -0.42 11.59
C GLU A 69 -14.22 0.56 10.43
N GLN A 70 -13.62 0.17 9.30
CA GLN A 70 -13.63 0.99 8.09
C GLN A 70 -15.06 1.19 7.57
N ALA A 71 -15.87 0.13 7.52
CA ALA A 71 -17.28 0.24 7.12
C ALA A 71 -18.07 1.12 8.09
N ARG A 72 -17.83 1.00 9.40
CA ARG A 72 -18.42 1.86 10.44
C ARG A 72 -18.02 3.32 10.26
N SER A 73 -16.75 3.60 10.01
CA SER A 73 -16.26 4.96 9.77
C SER A 73 -16.91 5.60 8.56
N LYS A 74 -17.00 4.88 7.43
CA LYS A 74 -17.69 5.35 6.21
C LYS A 74 -19.17 5.65 6.48
N LYS A 75 -19.86 4.72 7.16
CA LYS A 75 -21.26 4.92 7.55
C LYS A 75 -21.43 6.13 8.49
N GLY A 76 -20.50 6.33 9.40
CA GLY A 76 -20.48 7.48 10.31
C GLY A 76 -20.33 8.81 9.59
N GLN A 77 -19.47 8.88 8.55
CA GLN A 77 -19.32 10.07 7.71
C GLN A 77 -20.62 10.41 6.96
N LEU A 78 -21.27 9.40 6.36
CA LEU A 78 -22.56 9.57 5.68
C LEU A 78 -23.67 10.01 6.64
N ALA A 79 -23.71 9.43 7.85
CA ALA A 79 -24.69 9.79 8.87
C ALA A 79 -24.48 11.21 9.42
N ALA A 80 -23.22 11.62 9.63
CA ALA A 80 -22.89 12.97 10.07
C ALA A 80 -23.27 14.02 9.01
N LEU A 81 -23.06 13.72 7.73
CA LEU A 81 -23.51 14.55 6.64
C LEU A 81 -25.05 14.62 6.61
N GLU A 82 -25.75 13.49 6.74
CA GLU A 82 -27.22 13.45 6.79
C GLU A 82 -27.76 14.33 7.92
N GLU A 83 -27.15 14.29 9.10
CA GLU A 83 -27.51 15.12 10.23
C GLU A 83 -27.25 16.60 9.97
N SER A 84 -26.11 16.94 9.36
CA SER A 84 -25.77 18.32 8.97
C SER A 84 -26.80 18.91 8.00
N LEU A 85 -27.20 18.17 6.95
CA LEU A 85 -28.20 18.66 6.00
C LEU A 85 -29.62 18.74 6.60
N LYS A 86 -29.98 17.82 7.51
CA LYS A 86 -31.27 17.91 8.24
C LYS A 86 -31.33 19.12 9.18
N GLY A 87 -30.19 19.57 9.70
CA GLY A 87 -30.08 20.73 10.59
C GLY A 87 -30.56 22.05 9.97
N ASP A 88 -30.50 22.18 8.64
CA ASP A 88 -30.89 23.41 7.93
C ASP A 88 -32.41 23.58 7.75
N GLY A 89 -33.22 22.58 8.16
CA GLY A 89 -34.66 22.68 8.44
C GLY A 89 -35.59 23.07 7.28
N ASN A 90 -35.07 23.46 6.12
CA ASN A 90 -35.81 24.06 5.02
C ASN A 90 -35.69 23.27 3.70
N GLU A 91 -34.96 22.15 3.70
CA GLU A 91 -34.76 21.35 2.50
C GLU A 91 -35.77 20.20 2.39
N PRO A 92 -36.41 19.99 1.22
CA PRO A 92 -37.31 18.87 1.02
C PRO A 92 -36.54 17.53 1.00
N ALA A 93 -37.19 16.45 1.44
CA ALA A 93 -36.57 15.14 1.64
C ALA A 93 -35.85 14.55 0.41
N TRP A 94 -36.25 14.93 -0.80
CA TRP A 94 -35.61 14.48 -2.03
C TRP A 94 -34.25 15.17 -2.28
N VAL A 95 -34.08 16.42 -1.84
CA VAL A 95 -32.80 17.16 -1.92
C VAL A 95 -31.80 16.52 -0.98
N LEU A 96 -32.19 16.24 0.26
CA LEU A 96 -31.38 15.52 1.24
C LEU A 96 -30.89 14.17 0.69
N LYS A 97 -31.80 13.38 0.11
CA LYS A 97 -31.48 12.09 -0.48
C LYS A 97 -30.52 12.22 -1.67
N GLN A 98 -30.71 13.24 -2.52
CA GLN A 98 -29.85 13.50 -3.66
C GLN A 98 -28.45 13.92 -3.22
N SER A 99 -28.32 14.82 -2.24
CA SER A 99 -27.04 15.27 -1.70
C SER A 99 -26.25 14.13 -1.06
N LEU A 100 -26.92 13.25 -0.29
CA LEU A 100 -26.28 12.04 0.26
C LEU A 100 -25.84 11.07 -0.83
N GLU A 101 -26.66 10.89 -1.88
CA GLU A 101 -26.31 10.02 -3.00
C GLU A 101 -25.11 10.55 -3.80
N LEU A 102 -25.07 11.87 -4.05
CA LEU A 102 -23.93 12.52 -4.69
C LEU A 102 -22.67 12.34 -3.85
N HIS A 103 -22.74 12.60 -2.55
CA HIS A 103 -21.58 12.45 -1.67
C HIS A 103 -21.12 10.99 -1.54
N ARG A 104 -22.06 10.04 -1.51
CA ARG A 104 -21.72 8.61 -1.54
C ARG A 104 -20.95 8.26 -2.81
N ARG A 105 -21.39 8.75 -3.98
CA ARG A 105 -20.69 8.54 -5.25
C ARG A 105 -19.32 9.22 -5.29
N GLU A 106 -19.19 10.38 -4.67
CA GLU A 106 -17.88 11.05 -4.52
C GLU A 106 -16.92 10.21 -3.69
N LEU A 107 -17.37 9.65 -2.55
CA LEU A 107 -16.57 8.75 -1.71
C LEU A 107 -16.19 7.47 -2.48
N GLU A 108 -17.14 6.87 -3.19
CA GLU A 108 -16.89 5.68 -4.03
C GLU A 108 -15.88 5.99 -5.14
N ALA A 109 -16.04 7.10 -5.86
CA ALA A 109 -15.10 7.53 -6.90
C ALA A 109 -13.70 7.83 -6.35
N ALA A 110 -13.60 8.42 -5.17
CA ALA A 110 -12.33 8.67 -4.50
C ALA A 110 -11.63 7.36 -4.09
N GLU A 111 -12.40 6.37 -3.61
CA GLU A 111 -11.88 5.03 -3.30
C GLU A 111 -11.39 4.30 -4.56
N GLU A 112 -12.14 4.35 -5.66
CA GLU A 112 -11.77 3.77 -6.95
C GLU A 112 -10.50 4.42 -7.51
N ALA A 113 -10.40 5.75 -7.47
CA ALA A 113 -9.22 6.49 -7.92
C ALA A 113 -7.97 6.13 -7.09
N LEU A 114 -8.12 5.98 -5.76
CA LEU A 114 -7.04 5.53 -4.88
C LEU A 114 -6.62 4.09 -5.22
N GLN A 115 -7.59 3.21 -5.45
CA GLN A 115 -7.33 1.82 -5.81
C GLN A 115 -6.58 1.74 -7.14
N GLU A 116 -7.00 2.46 -8.18
CA GLU A 116 -6.34 2.51 -9.47
C GLU A 116 -4.89 3.02 -9.34
N ARG A 117 -4.67 4.08 -8.55
CA ARG A 117 -3.32 4.61 -8.29
C ARG A 117 -2.41 3.57 -7.63
N LEU A 118 -2.93 2.79 -6.67
CA LEU A 118 -2.20 1.70 -6.03
C LEU A 118 -1.90 0.55 -7.00
N GLU A 119 -2.85 0.18 -7.86
CA GLU A 119 -2.66 -0.86 -8.88
C GLU A 119 -1.64 -0.44 -9.94
N ALA A 120 -1.71 0.81 -10.40
CA ALA A 120 -0.73 1.37 -11.31
C ALA A 120 0.69 1.37 -10.71
N ALA A 121 0.82 1.70 -9.42
CA ALA A 121 2.09 1.62 -8.71
C ALA A 121 2.64 0.19 -8.64
N ARG A 122 1.80 -0.81 -8.33
CA ARG A 122 2.20 -2.23 -8.35
C ARG A 122 2.62 -2.69 -9.74
N ARG A 123 1.88 -2.31 -10.79
CA ARG A 123 2.22 -2.64 -12.18
C ARG A 123 3.57 -2.06 -12.58
N LYS A 124 3.85 -0.82 -12.17
CA LYS A 124 5.14 -0.16 -12.39
C LYS A 124 6.29 -0.86 -11.66
N GLU A 125 6.08 -1.26 -10.40
CA GLU A 125 7.07 -2.02 -9.62
C GLU A 125 7.37 -3.38 -10.27
N GLU A 126 6.34 -4.13 -10.68
CA GLU A 126 6.53 -5.43 -11.34
C GLU A 126 7.27 -5.30 -12.67
N ALA A 127 6.97 -4.25 -13.45
CA ALA A 127 7.68 -3.96 -14.69
C ALA A 127 9.17 -3.66 -14.45
N LEU A 128 9.50 -2.87 -13.42
CA LEU A 128 10.89 -2.61 -13.02
C LEU A 128 11.59 -3.90 -12.59
N ARG A 129 10.94 -4.70 -11.73
CA ARG A 129 11.50 -5.99 -11.26
C ARG A 129 11.75 -6.98 -12.39
N ARG A 130 10.89 -6.98 -13.42
CA ARG A 130 11.08 -7.81 -14.63
C ARG A 130 12.29 -7.33 -15.45
N LYS A 131 12.48 -6.01 -15.59
CA LYS A 131 13.65 -5.42 -16.27
C LYS A 131 14.97 -5.72 -15.54
N GLU A 132 14.97 -5.74 -14.21
CA GLU A 132 16.14 -6.11 -13.39
C GLU A 132 16.49 -7.60 -13.52
N LYS A 133 15.49 -8.50 -13.53
CA LYS A 133 15.74 -9.95 -13.69
C LYS A 133 16.26 -10.33 -15.09
N GLY A 134 15.94 -9.55 -16.11
CA GLY A 134 16.45 -9.73 -17.48
C GLY A 134 17.94 -9.41 -17.64
N HIS A 135 18.55 -8.67 -16.71
CA HIS A 135 19.98 -8.30 -16.74
C HIS A 135 20.93 -9.33 -16.11
N LYS A 136 20.51 -10.59 -15.93
CA LYS A 136 21.46 -11.66 -15.59
C LYS A 136 22.32 -11.98 -16.82
N ILE A 137 23.44 -11.26 -16.92
CA ILE A 137 24.54 -11.50 -17.86
C ILE A 137 25.01 -12.95 -17.67
N THR A 138 24.63 -13.83 -18.58
CA THR A 138 25.29 -15.12 -18.77
C THR A 138 26.57 -14.85 -19.55
N HIS A 139 27.70 -14.75 -18.86
CA HIS A 139 28.99 -14.98 -19.51
C HIS A 139 29.05 -16.47 -19.90
N LYS A 140 28.73 -16.78 -21.16
CA LYS A 140 29.11 -18.04 -21.79
C LYS A 140 29.66 -17.73 -23.17
N SER A 141 30.92 -18.14 -23.33
CA SER A 141 31.79 -17.98 -24.49
C SER A 141 31.26 -18.70 -25.73
N ALA A 142 31.29 -17.96 -26.85
CA ALA A 142 31.44 -18.31 -28.26
C ALA A 142 31.11 -19.74 -28.74
N SER A 143 30.14 -19.84 -29.64
CA SER A 143 30.29 -20.46 -30.96
C SER A 143 29.19 -19.94 -31.88
N ASP A 144 29.59 -19.56 -33.09
CA ASP A 144 28.75 -19.13 -34.21
C ASP A 144 27.68 -20.16 -34.56
N ASP A 145 26.47 -19.70 -34.87
CA ASP A 145 25.65 -20.17 -35.99
C ASP A 145 24.55 -19.15 -36.25
N GLU A 146 24.48 -18.73 -37.52
CA GLU A 146 23.53 -17.78 -38.09
C GLU A 146 22.11 -18.35 -38.07
N ASP A 147 21.21 -17.66 -37.37
CA ASP A 147 19.76 -17.68 -37.63
C ASP A 147 19.23 -16.29 -37.24
N ASP A 148 19.45 -15.34 -38.16
CA ASP A 148 18.86 -14.02 -38.14
C ASP A 148 17.36 -14.14 -38.47
N ASP A 149 16.54 -14.37 -37.44
CA ASP A 149 15.12 -14.04 -37.51
C ASP A 149 14.56 -13.62 -36.14
N VAL A 150 14.09 -12.37 -36.13
CA VAL A 150 13.26 -11.71 -35.10
C VAL A 150 14.01 -11.01 -33.95
N PHE A 151 14.87 -10.05 -34.34
CA PHE A 151 15.06 -8.81 -33.56
C PHE A 151 14.34 -7.64 -34.25
N LEU A 152 13.06 -7.47 -33.92
CA LEU A 152 12.33 -6.23 -34.16
C LEU A 152 11.86 -5.67 -32.82
N PRO A 153 12.43 -4.57 -32.31
CA PRO A 153 11.64 -3.64 -31.54
C PRO A 153 10.75 -2.89 -32.54
N ASP A 154 9.55 -3.42 -32.80
CA ASP A 154 8.49 -2.61 -33.39
C ASP A 154 7.96 -1.65 -32.32
N GLY A 155 8.10 -0.36 -32.62
CA GLY A 155 7.29 0.75 -32.13
C GLY A 155 7.04 0.85 -30.63
N GLY A 156 7.84 1.66 -29.95
CA GLY A 156 7.32 2.44 -28.83
C GLY A 156 7.97 3.83 -28.82
N PRO A 157 7.29 4.90 -28.39
CA PRO A 157 5.86 5.18 -28.30
C PRO A 157 5.43 6.22 -29.35
N THR A 158 4.12 6.33 -29.61
CA THR A 158 3.50 7.56 -30.12
C THR A 158 3.64 8.67 -29.05
N ALA A 159 4.84 9.25 -28.95
CA ALA A 159 5.01 10.64 -28.55
C ALA A 159 4.99 11.43 -29.85
N GLN A 160 3.96 12.24 -30.02
CA GLN A 160 3.78 13.07 -31.19
C GLN A 160 5.00 13.99 -31.39
N SER A 161 5.54 13.91 -32.61
CA SER A 161 6.35 14.91 -33.33
C SER A 161 7.67 15.40 -32.72
N ASP A 162 8.71 14.55 -32.75
CA ASP A 162 10.12 15.00 -32.82
C ASP A 162 10.60 15.25 -34.26
N ASP A 163 9.71 15.12 -35.25
CA ASP A 163 10.02 15.30 -36.68
C ASP A 163 9.76 16.72 -37.22
N ASP A 164 9.21 17.64 -36.42
CA ASP A 164 8.75 18.96 -36.90
C ASP A 164 9.80 20.10 -36.82
N TYR A 165 11.04 19.80 -36.36
CA TYR A 165 12.05 20.84 -36.10
C TYR A 165 13.47 20.49 -36.59
N ARG A 166 13.60 19.53 -37.51
CA ARG A 166 14.90 19.24 -38.15
C ARG A 166 15.42 20.41 -38.99
N HIS A 167 14.55 21.35 -39.36
CA HIS A 167 14.87 22.58 -40.11
C HIS A 167 15.49 23.69 -39.23
N LEU A 168 15.48 23.56 -37.90
CA LEU A 168 16.04 24.56 -36.99
C LEU A 168 17.53 24.32 -36.73
N SER A 169 18.30 25.39 -36.56
CA SER A 169 19.71 25.31 -36.20
C SER A 169 19.90 24.68 -34.81
N ALA A 170 21.07 24.05 -34.60
CA ALA A 170 21.40 23.38 -33.34
C ALA A 170 21.23 24.31 -32.12
N ASP A 171 21.55 25.59 -32.29
CA ASP A 171 21.45 26.60 -31.23
C ASP A 171 20.00 26.90 -30.83
N VAL A 172 19.09 26.93 -31.81
CA VAL A 172 17.66 27.16 -31.56
C VAL A 172 17.02 25.94 -30.89
N ARG A 173 17.48 24.73 -31.23
CA ARG A 173 17.04 23.49 -30.59
C ARG A 173 17.48 23.39 -29.13
N GLU A 174 18.70 23.83 -28.83
CA GLU A 174 19.19 23.94 -27.44
C GLU A 174 18.44 25.02 -26.65
N LEU A 175 18.08 26.14 -27.30
CA LEU A 175 17.28 27.20 -26.68
C LEU A 175 15.85 26.75 -26.34
N LEU A 176 15.17 26.03 -27.25
CA LEU A 176 13.84 25.48 -27.00
C LEU A 176 13.87 24.49 -25.82
N ARG A 177 14.87 23.62 -25.76
CA ARG A 177 15.03 22.68 -24.64
C ARG A 177 15.26 23.41 -23.31
N LYS A 178 16.01 24.52 -23.32
CA LYS A 178 16.19 25.38 -22.14
C LYS A 178 14.92 26.12 -21.75
N TYR A 179 14.04 26.44 -22.70
CA TYR A 179 12.76 27.11 -22.44
C TYR A 179 11.73 26.12 -21.87
N GLU A 180 11.61 24.93 -22.46
CA GLU A 180 10.74 23.84 -21.99
C GLU A 180 11.15 23.29 -20.62
N ALA A 181 12.45 23.31 -20.28
CA ALA A 181 12.93 22.93 -18.95
C ALA A 181 12.61 23.99 -17.88
N ARG A 182 12.35 25.24 -18.29
CA ARG A 182 12.11 26.38 -17.40
C ARG A 182 10.63 26.59 -17.09
N ASP A 183 9.75 26.12 -17.98
CA ASP A 183 8.29 26.20 -17.86
C ASP A 183 7.62 24.91 -17.37
N LYS A 184 8.38 23.90 -16.90
CA LYS A 184 7.78 22.82 -16.11
C LYS A 184 7.39 23.41 -14.76
N PRO A 185 6.10 23.59 -14.44
CA PRO A 185 5.72 23.83 -13.07
C PRO A 185 6.32 22.68 -12.26
N ALA A 186 6.99 23.02 -11.15
CA ALA A 186 7.40 22.02 -10.17
C ALA A 186 6.21 21.06 -9.96
N PRO A 187 6.43 19.74 -9.89
CA PRO A 187 5.34 18.82 -9.59
C PRO A 187 4.62 19.40 -8.38
N ILE A 188 3.35 19.77 -8.57
CA ILE A 188 2.50 20.20 -7.48
C ILE A 188 2.67 19.10 -6.44
N GLU A 189 3.19 19.45 -5.27
CA GLU A 189 3.14 18.57 -4.13
C GLU A 189 1.65 18.35 -3.89
N ILE A 190 1.12 17.27 -4.47
CA ILE A 190 -0.15 16.72 -4.07
C ILE A 190 0.09 16.45 -2.60
N VAL A 191 -0.49 17.29 -1.75
CA VAL A 191 -0.68 16.97 -0.35
C VAL A 191 -1.50 15.69 -0.41
N ASP A 192 -0.81 14.55 -0.40
CA ASP A 192 -1.41 13.25 -0.22
C ASP A 192 -1.96 13.31 1.21
N ASP A 193 -3.15 13.86 1.36
CA ASP A 193 -4.01 13.65 2.52
C ASP A 193 -4.34 12.15 2.51
N GLU A 194 -3.36 11.32 2.86
CA GLU A 194 -3.54 9.90 3.05
C GLU A 194 -4.56 9.79 4.18
N PRO A 195 -5.78 9.29 3.91
CA PRO A 195 -6.88 9.37 4.87
C PRO A 195 -6.43 8.75 6.18
N SER A 196 -6.71 9.43 7.29
CA SER A 196 -6.34 9.00 8.65
C SER A 196 -7.05 7.70 8.98
N CYS A 197 -6.49 6.57 8.54
CA CYS A 197 -7.07 5.26 8.70
C CYS A 197 -6.55 4.59 9.96
N THR A 198 -7.39 3.73 10.54
CA THR A 198 -6.98 2.84 11.62
C THR A 198 -5.90 1.89 11.11
N LYS A 199 -4.75 1.83 11.79
CA LYS A 199 -3.59 1.01 11.41
C LYS A 199 -3.36 -0.09 12.43
N ILE A 200 -3.05 -1.29 11.97
CA ILE A 200 -2.65 -2.42 12.82
C ILE A 200 -1.11 -2.46 12.86
N PHE A 201 -0.55 -2.37 14.06
CA PHE A 201 0.87 -2.60 14.28
C PHE A 201 1.10 -4.02 14.78
N TYR A 202 1.84 -4.81 13.99
CA TYR A 202 2.22 -6.17 14.36
C TYR A 202 3.69 -6.20 14.77
N ALA A 203 3.96 -6.54 16.03
CA ALA A 203 5.31 -6.68 16.55
C ALA A 203 5.64 -8.16 16.78
N SER A 204 6.84 -8.57 16.37
CA SER A 204 7.35 -9.93 16.59
C SER A 204 8.80 -9.87 17.05
N ARG A 205 9.28 -10.94 17.71
CA ARG A 205 10.65 -11.02 18.23
C ARG A 205 11.70 -11.08 17.12
N THR A 206 11.41 -11.74 15.99
CA THR A 206 12.36 -11.90 14.88
C THR A 206 11.79 -11.48 13.53
N HIS A 207 12.65 -11.02 12.62
CA HIS A 207 12.26 -10.66 11.25
C HIS A 207 11.78 -11.88 10.42
N THR A 208 12.26 -13.08 10.75
CA THR A 208 11.78 -14.34 10.14
C THR A 208 10.33 -14.61 10.50
N GLN A 209 9.91 -14.35 11.74
CA GLN A 209 8.50 -14.46 12.15
C GLN A 209 7.63 -13.41 11.43
N LEU A 210 8.13 -12.19 11.20
CA LEU A 210 7.41 -11.19 10.41
C LEU A 210 7.21 -11.65 8.96
N SER A 211 8.23 -12.24 8.36
CA SER A 211 8.14 -12.78 7.00
C SER A 211 7.15 -13.96 6.90
N GLN A 212 7.11 -14.82 7.92
CA GLN A 212 6.11 -15.88 8.04
C GLN A 212 4.70 -15.29 8.18
N THR A 213 4.52 -14.27 9.04
CA THR A 213 3.24 -13.58 9.24
C THR A 213 2.72 -12.96 7.93
N ILE A 214 3.58 -12.33 7.15
CA ILE A 214 3.23 -11.79 5.82
C ILE A 214 2.82 -12.92 4.87
N SER A 215 3.48 -14.07 4.96
CA SER A 215 3.16 -15.24 4.12
C SER A 215 1.81 -15.85 4.51
N GLU A 216 1.47 -15.91 5.80
CA GLU A 216 0.15 -16.30 6.29
C GLU A 216 -0.93 -15.31 5.88
N LEU A 217 -0.68 -14.00 5.99
CA LEU A 217 -1.61 -12.97 5.53
C LEU A 217 -1.95 -13.12 4.04
N ARG A 218 -0.96 -13.49 3.20
CA ARG A 218 -1.16 -13.73 1.77
C ARG A 218 -2.06 -14.93 1.46
N LYS A 219 -2.29 -15.84 2.41
CA LYS A 219 -3.24 -16.96 2.27
C LYS A 219 -4.68 -16.54 2.53
N THR A 220 -4.88 -15.38 3.15
CA THR A 220 -6.22 -14.86 3.48
C THR A 220 -6.79 -14.04 2.31
N PRO A 221 -8.13 -13.88 2.22
CA PRO A 221 -8.75 -13.01 1.22
C PRO A 221 -8.33 -11.54 1.37
N PHE A 222 -7.73 -11.16 2.50
CA PHE A 222 -7.25 -9.80 2.76
C PHE A 222 -6.02 -9.41 1.93
N LYS A 223 -5.38 -10.34 1.20
CA LYS A 223 -4.18 -10.07 0.39
C LYS A 223 -4.35 -8.91 -0.59
N ALA A 224 -5.50 -8.82 -1.26
CA ALA A 224 -5.73 -7.80 -2.30
C ALA A 224 -5.87 -6.39 -1.70
N ASN A 225 -6.56 -6.29 -0.57
CA ASN A 225 -7.00 -5.01 -0.02
C ASN A 225 -6.12 -4.51 1.12
N THR A 226 -5.05 -5.23 1.47
CA THR A 226 -4.19 -4.89 2.61
C THR A 226 -2.81 -4.45 2.15
N ARG A 227 -2.43 -3.22 2.52
CA ARG A 227 -1.05 -2.74 2.44
C ARG A 227 -0.31 -3.17 3.69
N THR A 228 0.82 -3.85 3.50
CA THR A 228 1.74 -4.18 4.61
C THR A 228 3.10 -3.58 4.32
N VAL A 229 3.70 -2.98 5.35
CA VAL A 229 5.04 -2.40 5.29
C VAL A 229 5.87 -3.08 6.37
N PRO A 230 6.81 -3.97 6.00
CA PRO A 230 7.74 -4.52 6.98
C PRO A 230 8.73 -3.44 7.40
N LEU A 231 8.83 -3.20 8.70
CA LEU A 231 9.86 -2.37 9.28
C LEU A 231 11.00 -3.26 9.77
N GLY A 232 12.23 -2.88 9.45
CA GLY A 232 13.42 -3.67 9.77
C GLY A 232 14.64 -2.78 9.97
N SER A 233 15.73 -3.37 10.44
CA SER A 233 17.00 -2.66 10.63
C SER A 233 17.56 -2.18 9.28
N ARG A 234 18.38 -1.11 9.29
CA ARG A 234 19.09 -0.66 8.07
C ARG A 234 19.96 -1.77 7.48
N LYS A 235 20.47 -2.69 8.32
CA LYS A 235 21.25 -3.86 7.87
C LYS A 235 20.46 -4.79 6.94
N ASN A 236 19.14 -4.86 7.12
CA ASN A 236 18.25 -5.73 6.35
C ASN A 236 17.62 -5.03 5.14
N LEU A 237 17.44 -3.71 5.19
CA LEU A 237 16.70 -2.93 4.18
C LEU A 237 17.58 -1.98 3.35
N CYS A 238 18.90 -1.91 3.61
CA CYS A 238 19.79 -1.05 2.83
C CYS A 238 19.88 -1.53 1.37
N ILE A 239 19.61 -0.63 0.43
CA ILE A 239 19.68 -0.86 -1.02
C ILE A 239 21.10 -0.57 -1.54
N ASN A 240 21.86 0.30 -0.87
CA ASN A 240 23.21 0.68 -1.28
C ASN A 240 24.19 -0.49 -1.07
N GLN A 241 24.64 -1.07 -2.18
CA GLN A 241 25.51 -2.25 -2.16
C GLN A 241 26.94 -1.94 -1.68
N GLU A 242 27.42 -0.71 -1.86
CA GLU A 242 28.75 -0.29 -1.38
C GLU A 242 28.82 -0.22 0.14
N LEU A 243 27.77 0.29 0.78
CA LEU A 243 27.69 0.32 2.24
C LEU A 243 27.58 -1.10 2.81
N ARG A 244 26.86 -1.99 2.12
CA ARG A 244 26.73 -3.40 2.52
C ARG A 244 28.04 -4.17 2.41
N SER A 245 28.87 -3.90 1.41
CA SER A 245 30.15 -4.61 1.20
C SER A 245 31.26 -4.11 2.12
N LYS A 246 31.24 -2.82 2.50
CA LYS A 246 32.26 -2.21 3.38
C LYS A 246 32.36 -2.85 4.77
N GLY A 247 31.33 -3.55 5.24
CA GLY A 247 31.35 -4.31 6.50
C GLY A 247 31.66 -3.42 7.71
N GLY A 248 30.63 -2.85 8.34
CA GLY A 248 30.81 -1.95 9.48
C GLY A 248 29.47 -1.54 10.11
N ASP A 249 29.47 -0.45 10.86
CA ASP A 249 28.21 0.14 11.34
C ASP A 249 27.47 0.84 10.19
N LEU A 250 26.57 0.09 9.57
CA LEU A 250 25.69 0.57 8.51
C LEU A 250 24.85 1.77 8.92
N ASP A 251 24.55 1.95 10.22
CA ASP A 251 23.77 3.10 10.68
C ASP A 251 24.58 4.39 10.62
N GLU A 252 25.88 4.34 10.93
CA GLU A 252 26.79 5.48 10.88
C GLU A 252 27.17 5.82 9.45
N SER A 253 27.62 4.85 8.67
CA SER A 253 28.00 5.09 7.27
C SER A 253 26.82 5.58 6.41
N CYS A 254 25.59 5.15 6.73
CA CYS A 254 24.40 5.69 6.07
C CYS A 254 24.15 7.15 6.44
N ARG A 255 24.42 7.56 7.69
CA ARG A 255 24.29 8.97 8.11
C ARG A 255 25.35 9.84 7.44
N GLU A 256 26.59 9.38 7.39
CA GLU A 256 27.70 10.09 6.74
C GLU A 256 27.43 10.33 5.24
N LEU A 257 26.89 9.31 4.56
CA LEU A 257 26.51 9.43 3.15
C LEU A 257 25.36 10.43 2.95
N MET A 258 24.38 10.44 3.85
CA MET A 258 23.26 11.39 3.83
C MET A 258 23.70 12.82 4.18
N SER A 259 24.75 12.99 4.99
CA SER A 259 25.28 14.30 5.38
C SER A 259 26.29 14.87 4.37
N GLY A 260 26.54 14.20 3.25
CA GLY A 260 27.41 14.69 2.17
C GLY A 260 28.90 14.71 2.52
N MET A 261 29.32 14.06 3.61
CA MET A 261 30.73 13.89 3.95
C MET A 261 31.28 12.71 3.17
N THR A 262 31.64 12.96 1.91
CA THR A 262 32.40 11.99 1.12
C THR A 262 33.76 11.78 1.79
N VAL A 263 33.98 10.58 2.34
CA VAL A 263 35.32 10.13 2.74
C VAL A 263 36.21 10.20 1.50
N PRO A 264 37.34 10.94 1.52
CA PRO A 264 38.25 10.96 0.40
C PRO A 264 38.81 9.54 0.16
N ARG A 265 38.85 9.16 -1.12
CA ARG A 265 39.40 7.88 -1.60
C ARG A 265 40.86 7.70 -1.23
#